data_AF-A0A6G3S5A9-F1
#
_entry.id   AF-A0A6G3S5A9-F1
#
_cell.length_a   1.000
_cell.length_b   1.000
_cell.length_c   1.000
_cell.angle_alpha   90.00
_cell.angle_beta   90.00
_cell.angle_gamma   90.00
#
_symmetry.space_group_name_H-M   'P 1'
#
loop_
_entity.id
_entity.type
_entity.pdbx_description
1 polymer ?
#
loop_
_entity_poly.entity_id
_entity_poly.type
_entity_poly.pdbx_seq_one_letter_code
_entity_poly.pdbx_strand_id
1 'polypeptide(L)'
;MSSTAPPPATSLAVRGPLVFQPVKHRRCGACRAGPLTLLVLEEGRPRCLDCVDLGHLVYLPRGDTALTRRAREESALSAVVVRFHRRRGRYERQGVLVEEAALARA
;
A
#
# COMPACT_ATOMS: atom_id res chain seq x y z
N MET A 1 17.59 22.38 -22.06
CA MET A 1 18.66 21.41 -21.72
C MET A 1 18.89 21.51 -20.23
N SER A 2 19.05 20.36 -19.57
CA SER A 2 19.22 20.18 -18.12
C SER A 2 17.94 20.15 -17.28
N SER A 3 17.33 18.97 -17.20
CA SER A 3 16.78 18.49 -15.93
C SER A 3 17.30 17.08 -15.70
N THR A 4 18.37 17.02 -14.91
CA THR A 4 19.06 15.83 -14.44
C THR A 4 18.09 14.97 -13.63
N ALA A 5 17.95 13.70 -14.03
CA ALA A 5 17.24 12.70 -13.25
C ALA A 5 17.90 12.50 -11.88
N PRO A 6 17.13 12.37 -10.79
CA PRO A 6 17.71 11.96 -9.51
C PRO A 6 18.24 10.51 -9.63
N PRO A 7 19.36 10.16 -8.97
CA PRO A 7 19.86 8.79 -8.96
C PRO A 7 18.85 7.85 -8.26
N PRO A 8 18.80 6.55 -8.62
CA PRO A 8 17.96 5.61 -7.89
C PRO A 8 18.50 5.47 -6.48
N ALA A 9 17.67 5.84 -5.50
CA ALA A 9 17.95 5.61 -4.09
C ALA A 9 17.82 4.12 -3.79
N THR A 10 18.89 3.36 -4.03
CA THR A 10 19.07 2.05 -3.40
C THR A 10 19.34 2.31 -1.91
N SER A 11 18.33 2.14 -1.07
CA SER A 11 18.49 2.13 0.39
C SER A 11 17.47 1.18 1.04
N LEU A 12 18.00 0.03 1.44
CA LEU A 12 17.47 -1.00 2.34
C LEU A 12 16.40 -0.52 3.34
N ALA A 13 15.13 -0.80 3.04
CA ALA A 13 14.09 -0.98 4.04
C ALA A 13 13.03 -1.95 3.50
N VAL A 14 13.27 -3.27 3.64
CA VAL A 14 12.25 -4.30 3.36
C VAL A 14 11.19 -4.30 4.48
N ARG A 15 10.58 -3.15 4.74
CA ARG A 15 9.38 -2.94 5.56
C ARG A 15 8.62 -1.73 5.00
N GLY A 16 8.14 -1.85 3.76
CA GLY A 16 7.22 -0.87 3.18
C GLY A 16 5.97 -0.68 4.05
N PRO A 17 5.24 0.43 3.88
CA PRO A 17 4.09 0.78 4.71
C PRO A 17 3.05 -0.35 4.79
N LEU A 18 2.41 -0.47 5.95
CA LEU A 18 1.37 -1.45 6.20
C LEU A 18 0.00 -0.78 6.07
N VAL A 19 -0.80 -1.29 5.14
CA VAL A 19 -2.14 -0.78 4.84
C VAL A 19 -3.16 -1.79 5.36
N PHE A 20 -4.19 -1.29 6.02
CA PHE A 20 -5.23 -2.09 6.64
C PHE A 20 -6.52 -1.99 5.83
N GLN A 21 -7.13 -3.13 5.54
CA GLN A 21 -8.55 -3.23 5.22
C GLN A 21 -9.33 -3.26 6.53
N PRO A 22 -10.06 -2.18 6.88
CA PRO A 22 -10.74 -2.11 8.16
C PRO A 22 -11.96 -3.04 8.18
N VAL A 23 -12.19 -3.66 9.34
CA VAL A 23 -13.36 -4.54 9.55
C VAL A 23 -14.62 -3.73 9.91
N LYS A 24 -14.45 -2.50 10.40
CA LYS A 24 -15.53 -1.56 10.75
C LYS A 24 -15.33 -0.27 9.97
N HIS A 25 -16.39 0.48 9.69
CA HIS A 25 -16.28 1.79 9.05
C HIS A 25 -15.31 2.70 9.81
N ARG A 26 -14.45 3.39 9.04
CA ARG A 26 -13.50 4.38 9.53
C ARG A 26 -13.53 5.59 8.62
N ARG A 27 -13.23 6.76 9.17
CA ARG A 27 -13.01 8.01 8.43
C ARG A 27 -11.58 8.45 8.61
N CYS A 28 -11.04 9.16 7.63
CA CYS A 28 -9.71 9.75 7.71
C CYS A 28 -9.66 10.82 8.81
N GLY A 29 -8.63 10.80 9.66
CA GLY A 29 -8.41 11.81 10.70
C GLY A 29 -7.93 13.17 10.19
N ALA A 30 -7.56 13.30 8.90
CA ALA A 30 -7.17 14.56 8.27
C ALA A 30 -8.34 15.16 7.47
N CYS A 31 -8.67 14.54 6.35
CA CYS A 31 -9.66 15.07 5.41
C CYS A 31 -11.11 14.69 5.75
N ARG A 32 -11.34 13.86 6.78
CA ARG A 32 -12.67 13.34 7.18
C ARG A 32 -13.39 12.47 6.14
N ALA A 33 -12.73 12.14 5.03
CA ALA A 33 -13.26 11.22 4.01
C ALA A 33 -13.54 9.82 4.58
N GLY A 34 -14.55 9.16 4.02
CA GLY A 34 -14.90 7.79 4.35
C GLY A 34 -16.33 7.42 3.93
N PRO A 35 -16.72 6.14 4.09
CA PRO A 35 -15.97 5.08 4.75
C PRO A 35 -14.71 4.65 3.98
N LEU A 36 -13.59 4.50 4.70
CA LEU A 36 -12.33 4.05 4.10
C LEU A 36 -12.37 2.54 3.83
N THR A 37 -12.02 2.14 2.61
CA THR A 37 -11.82 0.73 2.22
C THR A 37 -10.40 0.25 2.50
N LEU A 38 -9.44 1.18 2.46
CA LEU A 38 -8.03 1.00 2.83
C LEU A 38 -7.58 2.20 3.66
N LEU A 39 -6.75 1.95 4.66
CA LEU A 39 -6.18 3.00 5.52
C LEU A 39 -4.78 2.65 6.00
N VAL A 40 -4.01 3.68 6.33
CA VAL A 40 -2.79 3.57 7.13
C VAL A 40 -3.09 4.07 8.54
N LEU A 41 -2.41 3.50 9.54
CA LEU A 41 -2.41 4.04 10.89
C LEU A 41 -1.15 4.88 11.07
N GLU A 42 -1.31 6.20 11.09
CA GLU A 42 -0.26 7.14 11.48
C GLU A 42 -0.56 7.64 12.88
N GLU A 43 0.39 7.47 13.82
CA GLU A 43 0.21 7.89 15.22
C GLU A 43 -1.09 7.34 15.86
N GLY A 44 -1.49 6.13 15.46
CA GLY A 44 -2.73 5.48 15.91
C GLY A 44 -4.01 6.04 15.29
N ARG A 45 -3.92 7.03 14.41
CA ARG A 45 -5.07 7.64 13.71
C ARG A 45 -5.20 7.09 12.28
N PRO A 46 -6.42 6.79 11.81
CA PRO A 46 -6.64 6.33 10.44
C PRO A 46 -6.41 7.47 9.43
N ARG A 47 -5.64 7.18 8.38
CA ARG A 47 -5.45 8.06 7.21
C ARG A 47 -5.89 7.36 5.94
N CYS A 48 -6.56 8.09 5.03
CA CYS A 48 -6.83 7.57 3.69
C CYS A 48 -5.55 7.55 2.86
N LEU A 49 -5.53 6.77 1.78
CA LEU A 49 -4.35 6.62 0.93
C LEU A 49 -3.89 7.95 0.33
N ASP A 50 -4.80 8.84 -0.04
CA ASP A 50 -4.44 10.16 -0.59
C ASP A 50 -3.75 11.06 0.43
N CYS A 51 -4.14 11.02 1.70
CA CYS A 51 -3.51 11.82 2.75
C CYS A 51 -2.10 11.36 3.13
N VAL A 52 -1.69 10.16 2.70
CA VAL A 52 -0.37 9.58 2.96
C VAL A 52 0.37 9.25 1.66
N ASP A 53 0.00 9.92 0.58
CA ASP A 53 0.62 9.80 -0.74
C ASP A 53 0.66 8.36 -1.30
N LEU A 54 -0.26 7.48 -0.90
CA LEU A 54 -0.43 6.13 -1.44
C LEU A 54 -1.62 6.01 -2.41
N GLY A 55 -2.37 7.10 -2.62
CA GLY A 55 -3.59 7.11 -3.45
C GLY A 55 -3.36 6.79 -4.93
N HIS A 56 -2.13 6.96 -5.41
CA HIS A 56 -1.72 6.68 -6.78
C HIS A 56 -1.32 5.20 -7.02
N LEU A 57 -1.27 4.38 -5.97
CA LEU A 57 -0.92 2.98 -6.09
C LEU A 57 -2.15 2.11 -6.40
N VAL A 58 -1.94 1.08 -7.21
CA VAL A 58 -2.98 0.11 -7.58
C VAL A 58 -2.92 -1.12 -6.68
N TYR A 59 -4.09 -1.63 -6.30
CA TYR A 59 -4.20 -2.82 -5.46
C TYR A 59 -4.11 -4.10 -6.29
N LEU A 60 -3.04 -4.87 -6.06
CA LEU A 60 -2.86 -6.21 -6.57
C LEU A 60 -3.23 -7.25 -5.48
N PRO A 61 -4.32 -8.00 -5.64
CA PRO A 61 -4.70 -9.04 -4.69
C PRO A 61 -3.64 -10.17 -4.64
N ARG A 62 -3.59 -10.87 -3.51
CA ARG A 62 -2.80 -12.11 -3.39
C ARG A 62 -3.35 -13.18 -4.36
N GLY A 63 -2.47 -14.05 -4.84
CA GLY A 63 -2.84 -15.20 -5.64
C GLY A 63 -1.65 -15.67 -6.47
N ASP A 64 -1.24 -14.85 -7.43
CA ASP A 64 -0.05 -15.11 -8.23
C ASP A 64 1.20 -14.58 -7.52
N THR A 65 2.00 -15.51 -6.98
CA THR A 65 3.24 -15.20 -6.28
C THR A 65 4.29 -14.58 -7.22
N ALA A 66 4.36 -15.02 -8.47
CA ALA A 66 5.34 -14.52 -9.42
C ALA A 66 5.00 -13.08 -9.85
N LEU A 67 3.73 -12.81 -10.17
CA LEU A 67 3.25 -11.47 -10.50
C LEU A 67 3.40 -10.51 -9.32
N THR A 68 2.97 -10.92 -8.11
CA THR A 68 3.08 -10.06 -6.91
C THR A 68 4.52 -9.78 -6.50
N ARG A 69 5.46 -10.69 -6.80
CA ARG A 69 6.89 -10.46 -6.59
C ARG A 69 7.44 -9.47 -7.61
N ARG A 70 7.24 -9.73 -8.91
CA ARG A 70 7.76 -8.86 -9.99
C ARG A 70 7.20 -7.44 -9.91
N ALA A 71 5.88 -7.29 -9.71
CA ALA A 71 5.26 -5.96 -9.57
C ALA A 71 5.81 -5.18 -8.37
N ARG A 72 6.17 -5.87 -7.27
CA ARG A 72 6.83 -5.23 -6.12
C ARG A 72 8.26 -4.82 -6.41
N GLU A 73 9.03 -5.67 -7.10
CA GLU A 73 10.42 -5.40 -7.47
C GLU A 73 10.53 -4.24 -8.47
N GLU A 74 9.57 -4.13 -9.39
CA GLU A 74 9.48 -3.07 -10.41
C GLU A 74 8.89 -1.75 -9.89
N SER A 75 8.31 -1.73 -8.69
CA SER A 75 7.71 -0.53 -8.08
C SER A 75 8.74 0.24 -7.26
N ALA A 76 8.82 1.56 -7.44
CA ALA A 76 9.60 2.39 -6.52
C ALA A 76 8.92 2.48 -5.13
N LEU A 77 7.58 2.49 -5.10
CA LEU A 77 6.79 2.47 -3.88
C LEU A 77 5.85 1.25 -3.82
N SER A 78 5.84 0.55 -2.68
CA SER A 78 4.86 -0.52 -2.46
C SER A 78 4.43 -0.65 -0.99
N ALA A 79 3.21 -1.11 -0.77
CA ALA A 79 2.63 -1.26 0.57
C ALA A 79 1.95 -2.63 0.75
N VAL A 80 2.14 -3.29 1.89
CA VAL A 80 1.46 -4.57 2.18
C VAL A 80 0.04 -4.29 2.65
N VAL A 81 -0.96 -4.91 2.03
CA VAL A 81 -2.34 -4.83 2.50
C VAL A 81 -2.67 -6.02 3.38
N VAL A 82 -3.17 -5.75 4.58
CA VAL A 82 -3.62 -6.76 5.54
C VAL A 82 -5.07 -6.55 5.95
N ARG A 83 -5.71 -7.62 6.42
CA ARG A 83 -7.06 -7.57 7.01
C ARG A 83 -7.10 -8.41 8.27
N PHE A 84 -7.80 -7.93 9.29
CA PHE A 84 -8.01 -8.71 10.50
C PHE A 84 -9.01 -9.85 10.26
N HIS A 85 -8.56 -11.09 10.44
CA HIS A 85 -9.39 -12.28 10.31
C HIS A 85 -10.06 -12.61 11.66
N ARG A 86 -11.30 -12.14 11.86
CA ARG A 86 -12.03 -12.23 13.14
C ARG A 86 -12.02 -13.61 13.78
N ARG A 87 -12.30 -14.68 13.01
CA ARG A 87 -12.35 -16.05 13.54
C ARG A 87 -11.00 -16.60 14.01
N ARG A 88 -9.89 -16.05 13.50
CA ARG A 88 -8.52 -16.54 13.76
C ARG A 88 -7.73 -15.57 14.66
N GLY A 89 -8.32 -14.44 15.05
CA GLY A 89 -7.70 -13.48 15.96
C GLY A 89 -6.42 -12.79 15.45
N ARG A 90 -6.14 -12.80 14.15
CA ARG A 90 -4.88 -12.29 13.58
C ARG A 90 -5.07 -11.52 12.27
N TYR A 91 -4.08 -10.72 11.91
CA TYR A 91 -4.01 -10.09 10.59
C TYR A 91 -3.51 -11.08 9.54
N GLU A 92 -4.13 -11.06 8.37
CA GLU A 92 -3.73 -11.84 7.21
C GLU A 92 -3.45 -10.92 6.03
N ARG A 93 -2.35 -11.20 5.31
CA ARG A 93 -2.02 -10.51 4.06
C ARG A 93 -3.09 -10.78 3.01
N GLN A 94 -3.61 -9.71 2.42
CA GLN A 94 -4.63 -9.74 1.37
C GLN A 94 -4.04 -9.42 0.00
N GLY A 95 -2.96 -8.64 -0.06
CA GLY A 95 -2.34 -8.24 -1.31
C GLY A 95 -1.26 -7.19 -1.10
N VAL A 96 -1.03 -6.40 -2.14
CA VAL A 96 -0.05 -5.31 -2.17
C VAL A 96 -0.61 -4.12 -2.95
N LEU A 97 -0.25 -2.91 -2.52
CA LEU A 97 -0.32 -1.72 -3.36
C LEU A 97 1.02 -1.57 -4.11
N VAL A 98 0.97 -1.46 -5.43
CA VAL A 98 2.11 -1.30 -6.34
C VAL A 98 1.85 -0.15 -7.30
N GLU A 99 2.87 0.34 -7.98
CA GLU A 99 2.69 1.33 -9.04
C GLU A 99 2.04 0.68 -10.27
N GLU A 100 1.16 1.40 -10.95
CA GLU A 100 0.46 0.90 -12.14
C GLU A 100 1.45 0.51 -13.25
N ALA A 101 2.47 1.34 -13.49
CA ALA A 101 3.51 1.07 -14.48
C ALA A 101 4.36 -0.16 -14.12
N ALA A 102 4.59 -0.41 -12.83
CA ALA A 102 5.31 -1.59 -12.37
C ALA A 102 4.48 -2.87 -12.55
N LEU A 103 3.17 -2.80 -12.30
CA LEU A 103 2.26 -3.90 -12.56
C LEU A 103 2.20 -4.26 -14.06
N ALA A 104 2.24 -3.27 -14.95
CA ALA A 104 2.24 -3.49 -16.39
C ALA A 104 3.55 -4.11 -16.92
N ARG A 105 4.68 -3.91 -16.24
CA ARG A 105 5.98 -4.50 -16.58
C ARG A 105 6.20 -5.91 -16.00
N ALA A 106 5.43 -6.27 -14.98
CA ALA A 106 5.52 -7.53 -14.25
C ALA A 106 4.86 -8.70 -15.00
#